data_AF-A0A8B8AV69-F1
#
_entry.id   AF-A0A8B8AV69-F1
#
_cell.length_a   1.000
_cell.length_b   1.000
_cell.length_c   1.000
_cell.angle_alpha   90.00
_cell.angle_beta   90.00
_cell.angle_gamma   90.00
#
_symmetry.space_group_name_H-M   'P 1'
#
loop_
_entity.id
_entity.type
_entity.pdbx_description
1 polymer ?
#
loop_
_entity_poly.entity_id
_entity_poly.type
_entity_poly.pdbx_seq_one_letter_code
_entity_poly.pdbx_strand_id
1 'polypeptide(L)'
;MILTPANFLMLNPKTGIPGTEESFTEDPEYLTYISSAEMLLQRWKKGQRHLDTFWKSWRDDYLLSLRERTAYKLKEGRIQHRMEPQVGDVVLIKDDLPRGSWKVGRLCELAVSQDGEIRSGKVLLPTK
;
A
#
# COMPACT_ATOMS: atom_id res chain seq x y z
N MET A 1 -3.59 -5.98 -6.91
CA MET A 1 -3.21 -4.63 -7.37
C MET A 1 -3.53 -3.65 -6.24
N ILE A 2 -2.55 -2.89 -5.74
CA ILE A 2 -2.75 -1.97 -4.61
C ILE A 2 -3.19 -0.63 -5.18
N LEU A 3 -4.48 -0.32 -5.08
CA LEU A 3 -5.00 1.01 -5.38
C LEU A 3 -4.61 1.96 -4.26
N THR A 4 -3.75 2.94 -4.57
CA THR A 4 -3.43 4.04 -3.66
C THR A 4 -4.29 5.25 -3.99
N PRO A 5 -4.49 6.19 -3.05
CA PRO A 5 -5.22 7.43 -3.33
C PRO A 5 -4.61 8.23 -4.49
N ALA A 6 -3.29 8.15 -4.68
CA ALA A 6 -2.60 8.76 -5.82
C ALA A 6 -3.04 8.17 -7.17
N ASN A 7 -3.46 6.90 -7.23
CA ASN A 7 -3.97 6.28 -8.45
C ASN A 7 -5.27 6.94 -8.94
N PHE A 8 -6.06 7.54 -8.04
CA PHE A 8 -7.30 8.23 -8.39
C PHE A 8 -7.13 9.74 -8.51
N LEU A 9 -6.15 10.33 -7.82
CA LEU A 9 -5.83 11.76 -7.90
C LEU A 9 -5.05 12.14 -9.16
N MET A 10 -4.46 11.17 -9.85
CA MET A 10 -3.96 11.39 -11.21
C MET A 10 -5.15 11.38 -12.18
N LEU A 11 -5.75 12.56 -12.40
CA LEU A 11 -6.64 12.85 -13.55
C LEU A 11 -5.94 12.70 -14.93
N ASN A 12 -4.71 12.17 -14.93
CA ASN A 12 -4.02 11.60 -16.07
C ASN A 12 -3.01 10.57 -15.54
N PRO A 13 -3.30 9.26 -15.53
CA PRO A 13 -2.24 8.28 -15.43
C PRO A 13 -1.41 8.44 -16.70
N LYS A 14 -0.22 9.05 -16.59
CA LYS A 14 0.78 8.99 -17.65
C LYS A 14 1.29 7.55 -17.77
N THR A 15 0.49 6.65 -18.31
CA THR A 15 0.98 5.75 -19.35
C THR A 15 0.99 6.62 -20.60
N GLY A 16 2.19 7.04 -21.02
CA GLY A 16 2.37 7.97 -22.13
C GLY A 16 1.67 7.50 -23.41
N ILE A 17 1.25 8.46 -24.23
CA ILE A 17 0.70 8.18 -25.56
C ILE A 17 1.87 7.67 -26.43
N PRO A 18 1.75 6.45 -26.98
CA PRO A 18 1.78 6.34 -28.43
C PRO A 18 0.65 5.43 -28.89
N GLY A 19 -0.30 5.98 -29.66
CA GLY A 19 -1.41 5.22 -30.21
C GLY A 19 -2.64 6.09 -30.35
N THR A 20 -2.67 6.86 -31.42
CA THR A 20 -3.87 7.47 -31.99
C THR A 20 -4.85 6.36 -32.35
N GLU A 21 -5.75 5.96 -31.46
CA GLU A 21 -7.05 5.41 -31.88
C GLU A 21 -8.14 5.93 -30.94
N GLU A 22 -8.98 6.76 -31.56
CA GLU A 22 -10.09 7.47 -31.02
C GLU A 22 -11.15 6.49 -30.51
N SER A 23 -11.30 6.40 -29.19
CA SER A 23 -12.60 6.11 -28.60
C SER A 23 -12.73 6.85 -27.29
N PHE A 24 -12.56 8.18 -27.38
CA PHE A 24 -13.32 9.04 -26.49
C PHE A 24 -14.77 8.80 -26.88
N THR A 25 -15.52 8.09 -26.04
CA THR A 25 -16.98 8.20 -26.08
C THR A 25 -17.26 9.70 -26.02
N GLU A 26 -17.70 10.29 -27.14
CA GLU A 26 -18.06 11.70 -27.21
C GLU A 26 -19.15 11.92 -26.16
N ASP A 27 -18.75 12.39 -24.98
CA ASP A 27 -19.67 12.88 -23.97
C ASP A 27 -20.41 14.05 -24.63
N PRO A 28 -21.73 13.94 -24.88
CA PRO A 28 -22.48 14.99 -25.56
C PRO A 28 -22.48 16.33 -24.79
N GLU A 29 -22.09 16.33 -23.51
CA GLU A 29 -21.89 17.55 -22.71
C GLU A 29 -20.46 18.12 -22.79
N TYR A 30 -19.54 17.51 -23.55
CA TYR A 30 -18.16 17.95 -23.66
C TYR A 30 -18.02 19.14 -24.63
N LEU A 31 -18.28 20.34 -24.10
CA LEU A 31 -18.07 21.59 -24.84
C LEU A 31 -16.57 21.90 -24.92
N THR A 32 -16.00 21.79 -26.12
CA THR A 32 -14.60 22.14 -26.46
C THR A 32 -14.33 23.64 -26.41
N TYR A 33 -15.37 24.47 -26.47
CA TYR A 33 -15.29 25.93 -26.43
C TYR A 33 -16.19 26.50 -25.34
N ILE A 34 -15.58 26.98 -24.25
CA ILE A 34 -16.31 27.59 -23.13
C ILE A 34 -16.39 29.10 -23.38
N SER A 35 -17.50 29.56 -23.96
CA SER A 35 -17.63 30.92 -24.51
C SER A 35 -18.05 31.99 -23.51
N SER A 36 -18.52 31.61 -22.30
CA SER A 36 -19.04 32.54 -21.29
C SER A 36 -18.55 32.20 -19.88
N ALA A 37 -18.27 33.23 -19.08
CA ALA A 37 -17.85 33.13 -17.68
C ALA A 37 -18.86 32.34 -16.81
N GLU A 38 -20.14 32.39 -17.16
CA GLU A 38 -21.21 31.69 -16.43
C GLU A 38 -21.14 30.17 -16.64
N MET A 39 -20.80 29.72 -17.84
CA MET A 39 -20.62 28.30 -18.16
C MET A 39 -19.36 27.72 -17.51
N LEU A 40 -18.28 28.50 -17.40
CA LEU A 40 -17.09 28.12 -16.64
C LEU A 40 -17.44 27.88 -15.16
N LEU A 41 -18.23 28.78 -14.57
CA LEU A 41 -18.63 28.69 -13.17
C LEU A 41 -19.54 27.48 -12.92
N GLN A 42 -20.46 27.19 -13.83
CA GLN A 42 -21.31 25.99 -13.76
C GLN A 42 -20.49 24.71 -13.90
N ARG A 43 -19.52 24.65 -14.83
CA ARG A 43 -18.63 23.49 -15.00
C ARG A 43 -17.75 23.28 -13.78
N TRP A 44 -17.19 24.35 -13.21
CA TRP A 44 -16.44 24.28 -11.97
C TRP A 44 -17.30 23.75 -10.82
N LYS A 45 -18.53 24.27 -10.64
CA LYS A 45 -19.48 23.76 -9.64
C LYS A 45 -19.83 22.29 -9.86
N LYS A 46 -20.02 21.84 -11.10
CA LYS A 46 -20.27 20.43 -11.46
C LYS A 46 -19.07 19.55 -11.12
N GLY A 47 -17.85 20.00 -11.47
CA GLY A 47 -16.60 19.34 -11.08
C GLY A 47 -16.45 19.22 -9.56
N GLN A 48 -16.76 20.29 -8.82
CA GLN A 48 -16.73 20.30 -7.36
C GLN A 48 -17.69 19.29 -6.74
N ARG A 49 -18.88 19.12 -7.32
CA ARG A 49 -19.87 18.11 -6.87
C ARG A 49 -19.36 16.69 -7.09
N HIS A 50 -18.79 16.41 -8.26
CA HIS A 50 -18.20 15.09 -8.54
C HIS A 50 -17.03 14.79 -7.58
N LEU A 51 -16.20 15.78 -7.29
CA LEU A 51 -15.12 15.65 -6.31
C LEU A 51 -15.69 15.39 -4.91
N ASP A 52 -16.74 16.10 -4.48
CA ASP A 52 -17.36 15.88 -3.17
C ASP A 52 -17.92 14.45 -3.02
N THR A 53 -18.64 13.96 -4.03
CA THR A 53 -19.13 12.57 -4.06
C THR A 53 -17.99 11.57 -4.03
N PHE A 54 -16.93 11.82 -4.82
CA PHE A 54 -15.74 10.98 -4.83
C PHE A 54 -15.07 10.95 -3.46
N TRP A 55 -14.85 12.11 -2.83
CA TRP A 55 -14.20 12.20 -1.53
C TRP A 55 -15.01 11.54 -0.41
N LYS A 56 -16.34 11.58 -0.50
CA LYS A 56 -17.23 10.85 0.42
C LYS A 56 -17.05 9.34 0.29
N SER A 57 -17.24 8.78 -0.90
CA SER A 57 -17.07 7.33 -1.13
C SER A 57 -15.63 6.89 -0.85
N TRP A 58 -14.62 7.67 -1.23
CA TRP A 58 -13.23 7.37 -0.90
C TRP A 58 -13.03 7.31 0.61
N ARG A 59 -13.51 8.30 1.39
CA ARG A 59 -13.29 8.30 2.84
C ARG A 59 -13.95 7.08 3.50
N ASP A 60 -15.17 6.78 3.10
CA ASP A 60 -15.95 5.71 3.72
C ASP A 60 -15.36 4.33 3.35
N ASP A 61 -15.10 4.08 2.07
CA ASP A 61 -14.68 2.77 1.59
C ASP A 61 -13.17 2.54 1.76
N TYR A 62 -12.34 3.57 1.57
CA TYR A 62 -10.89 3.42 1.67
C TYR A 62 -10.45 3.11 3.10
N LEU A 63 -11.02 3.79 4.11
CA LEU A 63 -10.68 3.54 5.51
C LEU A 63 -11.09 2.14 5.95
N LEU A 64 -12.26 1.66 5.52
CA LEU A 64 -12.69 0.29 5.73
C LEU A 64 -11.73 -0.70 5.06
N SER A 65 -11.40 -0.48 3.79
CA SER A 65 -10.46 -1.34 3.06
C SER A 65 -9.05 -1.35 3.68
N LEU A 66 -8.60 -0.23 4.24
CA LEU A 66 -7.30 -0.12 4.92
C LEU A 66 -7.30 -0.90 6.23
N ARG A 67 -8.39 -0.80 7.01
CA ARG A 67 -8.58 -1.57 8.23
C ARG A 67 -8.61 -3.07 7.93
N GLU A 68 -9.37 -3.49 6.92
CA GLU A 68 -9.44 -4.89 6.50
C GLU A 68 -8.08 -5.41 6.06
N ARG A 69 -7.36 -4.69 5.18
CA ARG A 69 -6.01 -5.08 4.77
C ARG A 69 -5.04 -5.19 5.94
N THR A 70 -5.12 -4.27 6.89
CA THR A 70 -4.29 -4.32 8.11
C THR A 70 -4.65 -5.52 8.98
N ALA A 71 -5.94 -5.82 9.11
CA ALA A 71 -6.43 -6.96 9.85
C ALA A 71 -6.04 -8.30 9.20
N TYR A 72 -6.11 -8.42 7.87
CA TYR A 72 -5.65 -9.61 7.15
C TYR A 72 -4.14 -9.82 7.32
N LYS A 73 -3.34 -8.77 7.12
CA LYS A 73 -1.88 -8.85 7.35
C LYS A 73 -1.50 -9.20 8.79
N LEU A 74 -2.32 -8.80 9.77
CA LEU A 74 -2.10 -9.12 11.18
C LEU A 74 -2.58 -10.54 11.55
N LYS A 75 -3.63 -11.04 10.88
CA LYS A 75 -4.16 -12.41 11.05
C LYS A 75 -3.21 -13.48 10.52
N GLU A 76 -2.35 -13.16 9.56
CA GLU A 76 -1.33 -14.06 9.01
C GLU A 76 -0.14 -14.32 9.98
N GLY A 77 -0.28 -13.95 11.25
CA GLY A 77 0.78 -14.05 12.25
C GLY A 77 1.82 -12.95 12.08
N ARG A 78 2.48 -12.55 13.19
CA ARG A 78 3.57 -11.56 13.15
C ARG A 78 4.74 -11.99 12.26
N ILE A 79 4.83 -13.29 11.96
CA ILE A 79 5.91 -13.91 11.19
C ILE A 79 5.35 -14.28 9.81
N GLN A 80 5.40 -13.34 8.87
CA GLN A 80 5.09 -13.57 7.45
C GLN A 80 6.26 -14.27 6.73
N HIS A 81 6.94 -15.20 7.40
CA HIS A 81 8.03 -15.92 6.77
C HIS A 81 7.48 -17.22 6.19
N ARG A 82 7.64 -17.41 4.87
CA ARG A 82 7.18 -18.61 4.14
C ARG A 82 7.80 -19.91 4.67
N MET A 83 8.87 -19.78 5.46
CA MET A 83 9.65 -20.86 6.05
C MET A 83 9.76 -20.59 7.54
N GLU A 84 9.42 -21.60 8.34
CA GLU A 84 9.68 -21.58 9.78
C GLU A 84 11.19 -21.48 10.04
N PRO A 85 11.62 -20.69 11.04
CA PRO A 85 13.03 -20.56 11.35
C PRO A 85 13.60 -21.91 11.77
N GLN A 86 14.80 -22.25 11.29
CA GLN A 86 15.49 -23.49 11.60
C GLN A 86 16.80 -23.23 12.36
N VAL A 87 17.19 -24.19 13.18
CA VAL A 87 18.50 -24.17 13.84
C VAL A 87 19.59 -24.17 12.76
N GLY A 88 20.52 -23.22 12.86
CA GLY A 88 21.56 -22.97 11.86
C GLY A 88 21.33 -21.74 10.99
N ASP A 89 20.11 -21.18 10.98
CA ASP A 89 19.78 -19.99 10.21
C ASP A 89 20.57 -18.76 10.67
N VAL A 90 20.97 -17.93 9.72
CA VAL A 90 21.67 -16.67 9.98
C VAL A 90 20.62 -15.57 10.14
N VAL A 91 20.66 -14.87 11.27
CA VAL A 91 19.67 -13.85 11.65
C VAL A 91 20.34 -12.52 11.93
N LEU A 92 19.63 -11.43 11.64
CA LEU A 92 20.02 -10.07 11.99
C LEU A 92 19.38 -9.68 13.33
N ILE A 93 20.20 -9.23 14.27
CA ILE A 93 19.77 -8.82 15.59
C ILE A 93 19.56 -7.32 15.58
N LYS A 94 18.30 -6.91 15.76
CA LYS A 94 17.92 -5.51 15.87
C LYS A 94 18.62 -4.91 17.10
N ASP A 95 19.39 -3.85 16.88
CA ASP A 95 20.04 -3.04 17.90
C ASP A 95 19.61 -1.57 17.68
N ASP A 96 19.94 -0.65 18.58
CA ASP A 96 19.62 0.79 18.45
C ASP A 96 20.44 1.50 17.36
N LEU A 97 21.42 0.79 16.82
CA LEU A 97 22.27 1.21 15.71
C LEU A 97 21.51 1.30 14.37
N PRO A 98 22.01 2.08 13.40
CA PRO A 98 21.46 2.08 12.05
C PRO A 98 21.49 0.65 11.46
N ARG A 99 20.53 0.34 10.59
CA ARG A 99 20.29 -1.01 10.06
C ARG A 99 21.53 -1.69 9.48
N GLY A 100 22.45 -0.93 8.89
CA GLY A 100 23.70 -1.45 8.30
C GLY A 100 24.73 -1.92 9.34
N SER A 101 24.53 -1.60 10.62
CA SER A 101 25.43 -1.95 11.71
C SER A 101 24.82 -2.96 12.69
N TRP A 102 23.70 -3.58 12.32
CA TRP A 102 23.09 -4.63 13.11
C TRP A 102 23.99 -5.87 13.14
N LYS A 103 24.11 -6.46 14.32
CA LYS A 103 24.91 -7.66 14.51
C LYS A 103 24.21 -8.83 13.83
N VAL A 104 25.01 -9.68 13.19
CA VAL A 104 24.54 -10.95 12.64
C VAL A 104 24.78 -12.03 13.69
N GLY A 105 23.87 -12.98 13.83
CA GLY A 105 24.01 -14.15 14.70
C GLY A 105 23.55 -15.41 13.99
N ARG A 106 23.88 -16.58 14.55
CA ARG A 106 23.34 -17.87 14.10
C ARG A 106 22.35 -18.41 15.12
N LEU A 107 21.22 -18.90 14.65
CA LEU A 107 20.21 -19.53 15.51
C LEU A 107 20.71 -20.89 15.99
N CYS A 108 20.78 -21.10 17.31
CA CYS A 108 21.29 -22.34 17.91
C CYS A 108 20.18 -23.20 18.51
N GLU A 109 19.17 -22.57 19.11
CA GLU A 109 18.05 -23.29 19.73
C GLU A 109 16.75 -22.55 19.46
N LEU A 110 15.67 -23.31 19.30
CA LEU A 110 14.31 -22.81 19.13
C LEU A 110 13.49 -23.23 20.33
N ALA A 111 12.79 -22.28 20.93
CA ALA A 111 11.84 -22.54 22.00
C ALA A 111 10.43 -22.54 21.40
N VAL A 112 9.80 -23.71 21.42
CA VAL A 112 8.41 -23.90 20.99
C VAL A 112 7.50 -23.57 22.17
N SER A 113 6.54 -22.67 21.96
CA SER A 113 5.51 -22.32 22.95
C SER A 113 4.52 -23.48 23.14
N GLN A 114 3.71 -23.44 24.20
CA GLN A 114 2.66 -24.45 24.42
C GLN A 114 1.67 -24.58 23.25
N ASP A 115 1.46 -23.50 22.50
CA ASP A 115 0.57 -23.47 21.33
C ASP A 115 1.21 -24.05 20.05
N GLY A 116 2.45 -24.57 20.11
CA GLY A 116 3.19 -25.09 18.96
C GLY A 116 3.90 -24.04 18.11
N GLU A 117 3.69 -22.74 18.37
CA GLU A 117 4.40 -21.65 17.67
C GLU A 117 5.79 -21.37 18.24
N ILE A 118 6.74 -21.08 17.36
CA ILE A 118 8.11 -20.65 17.69
C ILE A 118 8.12 -19.13 17.86
N ARG A 119 8.34 -18.64 19.08
CA ARG A 119 8.37 -17.18 19.39
C ARG A 119 9.68 -16.69 19.98
N SER A 120 10.54 -17.61 20.42
CA SER A 120 11.84 -17.30 21.01
C SER A 120 12.87 -18.36 20.61
N GLY A 121 14.14 -17.96 20.62
CA GLY A 121 15.25 -18.84 20.31
C GLY A 121 16.55 -18.25 20.82
N LYS A 122 17.55 -19.10 21.04
CA LYS A 122 18.90 -18.67 21.42
C LYS A 122 19.71 -18.43 20.16
N VAL A 123 20.40 -17.29 20.12
CA VAL A 123 21.29 -16.91 19.03
C VAL A 123 22.72 -16.91 19.54
N LEU A 124 23.62 -17.50 18.75
CA LEU A 124 25.05 -17.41 18.95
C LEU A 124 25.58 -16.21 18.16
N LEU A 125 26.18 -15.28 18.89
CA LEU A 125 26.85 -14.13 18.31
C LEU A 125 28.22 -14.56 17.79
N PRO A 126 28.65 -14.10 16.61
CA PRO A 126 30.03 -14.25 16.17
C PRO A 126 30.90 -13.50 17.17
N THR A 127 31.72 -14.26 17.88
CA THR A 127 32.71 -13.73 18.81
C THR A 127 33.75 -12.99 17.97
N LYS A 128 34.05 -11.74 18.34
CA LYS A 128 35.07 -10.93 17.70
C LYS A 128 36.46 -11.38 18.17
#